data_AF-A0A528KM75-F1
#
_entry.id   AF-A0A528KM75-F1
#
_cell.length_a   1.000
_cell.length_b   1.000
_cell.length_c   1.000
_cell.angle_alpha   90.00
_cell.angle_beta   90.00
_cell.angle_gamma   90.00
#
_symmetry.space_group_name_H-M   'P 1'
#
loop_
_entity.id
_entity.type
_entity.pdbx_description
1 polymer ?
#
loop_
_entity_poly.entity_id
_entity_poly.type
_entity_poly.pdbx_seq_one_letter_code
_entity_poly.pdbx_strand_id
1 'polypeptide(L)'
;MDRALFIEERLDLAGGSIATDIKVHVCSRIISHIWAEDKLAERSHLFDDEGKPLPGRDPDYPREDQALPLTPRLLDFVRQAIALAPRIAGDLDHVRVDFLVTDKGLHAGEICIYTAAGYGTWTNPEIARRMERYWRLEHSAYLRQPRHGIGHLYAEALRARCAARRKMESEGCPEPVSTAK
;
A
#
# COMPACT_ATOMS: atom_id res chain seq x y z
N MET A 1 -20.58 -24.28 -8.83
CA MET A 1 -19.40 -23.43 -9.09
C MET A 1 -18.33 -24.33 -9.66
N ASP A 2 -17.99 -24.13 -10.92
CA ASP A 2 -16.88 -24.86 -11.54
C ASP A 2 -15.57 -24.25 -11.04
N ARG A 3 -14.64 -25.09 -10.58
CA ARG A 3 -13.31 -24.66 -10.14
C ARG A 3 -12.43 -24.54 -11.38
N ALA A 4 -11.83 -23.38 -11.58
CA ALA A 4 -10.81 -23.17 -12.59
C ALA A 4 -9.43 -23.09 -11.92
N LEU A 5 -8.42 -23.69 -12.56
CA LEU A 5 -7.03 -23.57 -12.17
C LEU A 5 -6.33 -22.59 -13.12
N PHE A 6 -5.65 -21.60 -12.56
CA PHE A 6 -4.74 -20.74 -13.30
C PHE A 6 -3.32 -21.29 -13.15
N ILE A 7 -2.62 -21.48 -14.27
CA ILE A 7 -1.23 -21.94 -14.32
C ILE A 7 -0.44 -20.89 -15.08
N GLU A 8 0.66 -20.45 -14.50
CA GLU A 8 1.58 -19.49 -15.09
C GLU A 8 3.03 -19.97 -15.02
N GLU A 9 3.90 -19.31 -15.77
CA GLU A 9 5.34 -19.56 -15.73
C GLU A 9 5.92 -19.12 -14.38
N ARG A 10 6.78 -19.97 -13.80
CA ARG A 10 7.57 -19.59 -12.63
C ARG A 10 8.72 -18.68 -13.07
N LEU A 11 8.69 -17.43 -12.64
CA LEU A 11 9.75 -16.46 -12.93
C LEU A 11 11.02 -16.70 -12.10
N ASP A 12 12.18 -16.50 -12.73
CA ASP A 12 13.47 -16.46 -12.06
C ASP A 12 13.71 -15.05 -11.50
N LEU A 13 13.45 -14.89 -10.20
CA LEU A 13 13.54 -13.59 -9.52
C LEU A 13 15.00 -13.15 -9.32
N ALA A 14 15.23 -11.84 -9.36
CA ALA A 14 16.56 -11.24 -9.22
C ALA A 14 17.07 -11.15 -7.77
N GLY A 15 16.50 -11.94 -6.85
CA GLY A 15 16.84 -11.93 -5.43
C GLY A 15 18.32 -12.17 -5.16
N GLY A 16 18.84 -11.61 -4.06
CA GLY A 16 20.26 -11.58 -3.72
C GLY A 16 21.07 -10.53 -4.49
N SER A 17 20.52 -9.91 -5.54
CA SER A 17 21.19 -8.88 -6.35
C SER A 17 20.50 -7.52 -6.31
N ILE A 18 19.17 -7.50 -6.22
CA ILE A 18 18.30 -6.32 -6.17
C ILE A 18 17.07 -6.67 -5.31
N ALA A 19 15.88 -6.15 -5.59
CA ALA A 19 14.65 -6.60 -4.98
C ALA A 19 14.15 -7.90 -5.64
N THR A 20 13.43 -8.74 -4.91
CA THR A 20 12.55 -9.77 -5.46
C THR A 20 11.17 -9.19 -5.78
N ASP A 21 10.70 -8.24 -4.97
CA ASP A 21 9.36 -7.67 -5.07
C ASP A 21 9.39 -6.14 -4.87
N ILE A 22 8.52 -5.45 -5.60
CA ILE A 22 8.19 -4.03 -5.39
C ILE A 22 6.68 -3.92 -5.23
N LYS A 23 6.23 -3.55 -4.03
CA LYS A 23 4.83 -3.42 -3.65
C LYS A 23 4.45 -1.95 -3.59
N VAL A 24 3.47 -1.56 -4.39
CA VAL A 24 2.99 -0.17 -4.44
C VAL A 24 1.61 -0.09 -3.80
N HIS A 25 1.49 0.68 -2.73
CA HIS A 25 0.22 0.96 -2.09
C HIS A 25 -0.43 2.17 -2.75
N VAL A 26 -1.61 1.97 -3.34
CA VAL A 26 -2.38 2.98 -4.06
C VAL A 26 -3.72 3.20 -3.36
N CYS A 27 -4.02 4.46 -3.04
CA CYS A 27 -5.27 4.89 -2.44
C CYS A 27 -5.96 5.88 -3.40
N SER A 28 -7.10 5.52 -3.97
CA SER A 28 -7.84 6.38 -4.91
C SER A 28 -6.94 6.96 -6.03
N ARG A 29 -6.13 6.11 -6.66
CA ARG A 29 -5.10 6.44 -7.67
C ARG A 29 -3.88 7.22 -7.18
N ILE A 30 -3.84 7.62 -5.91
CA ILE A 30 -2.68 8.30 -5.32
C ILE A 30 -1.80 7.24 -4.66
N ILE A 31 -0.50 7.25 -4.95
CA ILE A 31 0.43 6.33 -4.28
C ILE A 31 0.60 6.80 -2.83
N SER A 32 0.34 5.92 -1.88
CA SER A 32 0.65 6.20 -0.48
C SER A 32 2.12 6.00 -0.20
N HIS A 33 2.70 4.90 -0.65
CA HIS A 33 4.11 4.54 -0.47
C HIS A 33 4.45 3.32 -1.33
N ILE A 34 5.74 3.04 -1.44
CA ILE A 34 6.28 1.84 -2.08
C ILE A 34 7.14 1.09 -1.07
N TRP A 35 7.08 -0.23 -1.13
CA TRP A 35 7.96 -1.12 -0.41
C TRP A 35 8.68 -2.01 -1.41
N ALA A 36 10.01 -1.88 -1.50
CA ALA A 36 10.85 -2.83 -2.22
C ALA A 36 11.48 -3.80 -1.22
N GLU A 37 11.49 -5.09 -1.55
CA GLU A 37 12.11 -6.12 -0.71
C GLU A 37 12.92 -7.10 -1.55
N ASP A 38 14.01 -7.56 -0.96
CA ASP A 38 14.72 -8.75 -1.37
C ASP A 38 14.48 -9.82 -0.31
N LYS A 39 13.54 -10.71 -0.58
CA LYS A 39 13.22 -11.81 0.35
C LYS A 39 14.39 -12.76 0.54
N LEU A 40 15.24 -12.94 -0.48
CA LEU A 40 16.38 -13.86 -0.39
C LEU A 40 17.49 -13.29 0.49
N ALA A 41 17.75 -11.99 0.38
CA ALA A 41 18.74 -11.31 1.22
C ALA A 41 18.19 -10.80 2.56
N GLU A 42 16.88 -10.96 2.80
CA GLU A 42 16.15 -10.44 3.96
C GLU A 42 16.30 -8.92 4.14
N ARG A 43 16.09 -8.18 3.05
CA ARG A 43 16.28 -6.72 3.01
C ARG A 43 15.08 -5.99 2.46
N SER A 44 14.88 -4.75 2.89
CA SER A 44 13.80 -3.90 2.36
C SER A 44 14.20 -2.45 2.17
N HIS A 45 13.36 -1.67 1.50
CA HIS A 45 13.39 -0.22 1.54
C HIS A 45 11.99 0.35 1.29
N LEU A 46 11.67 1.46 1.97
CA LEU A 46 10.44 2.21 1.79
C LEU A 46 10.69 3.44 0.93
N PHE A 47 9.75 3.79 0.07
CA PHE A 47 9.81 5.00 -0.76
C PHE A 47 8.49 5.76 -0.73
N ASP A 48 8.57 7.07 -0.93
CA ASP A 48 7.40 7.92 -1.19
C ASP A 48 6.91 7.80 -2.64
N ASP A 49 5.85 8.52 -2.98
CA ASP A 49 5.21 8.51 -4.30
C ASP A 49 6.09 9.04 -5.45
N GLU A 50 7.18 9.74 -5.14
CA GLU A 50 8.19 10.15 -6.11
C GLU A 50 9.36 9.16 -6.23
N GLY A 51 9.34 8.07 -5.45
CA GLY A 51 10.42 7.08 -5.42
C GLY A 51 11.63 7.54 -4.62
N LYS A 52 11.48 8.54 -3.75
CA LYS A 52 12.52 8.97 -2.82
C LYS A 52 12.46 8.09 -1.55
N PRO A 53 13.62 7.70 -1.00
CA PRO A 53 13.68 6.88 0.20
C PRO A 53 12.98 7.53 1.39
N LEU A 54 12.16 6.74 2.10
CA LEU A 54 11.57 7.10 3.38
C LEU A 54 12.40 6.51 4.54
N PRO A 55 12.50 7.24 5.67
CA PRO A 55 13.12 6.70 6.88
C PRO A 55 12.28 5.55 7.46
N GLY A 56 12.87 4.78 8.36
CA GLY A 56 12.21 3.62 8.97
C GLY A 56 12.28 2.38 8.10
N ARG A 57 11.84 1.25 8.66
CA ARG A 57 12.00 -0.10 8.09
C ARG A 57 10.67 -0.82 8.00
N ASP A 58 10.66 -1.80 7.12
CA ASP A 58 9.58 -2.76 7.06
C ASP A 58 9.54 -3.61 8.36
N PRO A 59 8.35 -3.96 8.90
CA PRO A 59 8.26 -4.80 10.10
C PRO A 59 8.90 -6.19 9.98
N ASP A 60 8.93 -6.79 8.78
CA ASP A 60 9.56 -8.09 8.54
C ASP A 60 11.10 -7.96 8.52
N TYR A 61 11.62 -6.77 8.24
CA TYR A 61 13.07 -6.47 8.17
C TYR A 61 13.45 -5.21 8.96
N PRO A 62 13.29 -5.20 10.29
CA PRO A 62 13.30 -3.98 11.10
C PRO A 62 14.70 -3.42 11.41
N ARG A 63 15.78 -4.14 11.08
CA ARG A 63 17.15 -3.74 11.44
C ARG A 63 17.79 -2.88 10.35
N GLU A 64 18.75 -2.03 10.76
CA GLU A 64 19.50 -1.17 9.83
C GLU A 64 20.37 -1.96 8.85
N ASP A 65 20.95 -3.09 9.27
CA ASP A 65 21.75 -3.97 8.41
C ASP A 65 20.91 -4.71 7.34
N GLN A 66 19.57 -4.64 7.48
CA GLN A 66 18.60 -5.15 6.51
C GLN A 66 18.13 -4.08 5.52
N ALA A 67 18.79 -2.92 5.46
CA ALA A 67 18.53 -1.94 4.41
C ALA A 67 18.91 -2.50 3.03
N LEU A 68 17.94 -2.55 2.13
CA LEU A 68 18.16 -2.88 0.72
C LEU A 68 19.00 -1.76 0.07
N PRO A 69 20.12 -2.09 -0.60
CA PRO A 69 20.96 -1.11 -1.25
C PRO A 69 20.24 -0.34 -2.35
N LEU A 70 20.37 0.99 -2.33
CA LEU A 70 19.77 1.88 -3.32
C LEU A 70 20.64 1.98 -4.57
N THR A 71 20.51 1.00 -5.46
CA THR A 71 21.21 0.99 -6.74
C THR A 71 20.43 1.76 -7.82
N PRO A 72 21.09 2.31 -8.87
CA PRO A 72 20.38 2.94 -9.99
C PRO A 72 19.31 2.05 -10.62
N ARG A 73 19.61 0.75 -10.77
CA ARG A 73 18.69 -0.25 -11.32
C ARG A 73 17.44 -0.44 -10.44
N LEU A 74 17.59 -0.43 -9.12
CA LEU A 74 16.45 -0.49 -8.20
C LEU A 74 15.56 0.73 -8.37
N LEU A 75 16.17 1.93 -8.43
CA LEU A 75 15.43 3.18 -8.61
C LEU A 75 14.71 3.23 -9.96
N ASP A 76 15.27 2.66 -11.03
CA ASP A 76 14.60 2.52 -12.32
C ASP A 76 13.35 1.64 -12.23
N PHE A 77 13.43 0.52 -11.51
CA PHE A 77 12.26 -0.34 -11.30
C PHE A 77 11.21 0.32 -10.39
N VAL A 78 11.60 1.02 -9.33
CA VAL A 78 10.67 1.78 -8.50
C VAL A 78 9.93 2.83 -9.35
N ARG A 79 10.63 3.57 -10.21
CA ARG A 79 10.00 4.51 -11.15
C ARG A 79 9.01 3.87 -12.11
N GLN A 80 9.35 2.69 -12.65
CA GLN A 80 8.43 1.94 -13.51
C GLN A 80 7.17 1.48 -12.74
N ALA A 81 7.34 0.96 -11.52
CA ALA A 81 6.24 0.55 -10.67
C ALA A 81 5.31 1.73 -10.32
N ILE A 82 5.89 2.91 -10.03
CA ILE A 82 5.14 4.17 -9.81
C ILE A 82 4.28 4.53 -11.03
N ALA A 83 4.82 4.37 -12.25
CA ALA A 83 4.08 4.69 -13.47
C ALA A 83 2.96 3.68 -13.79
N LEU A 84 3.12 2.42 -13.40
CA LEU A 84 2.20 1.33 -13.73
C LEU A 84 1.10 1.12 -12.68
N ALA A 85 1.44 1.19 -11.39
CA ALA A 85 0.53 0.80 -10.31
C ALA A 85 -0.80 1.58 -10.30
N PRO A 86 -0.84 2.92 -10.47
CA PRO A 86 -2.11 3.66 -10.50
C PRO A 86 -3.02 3.25 -11.66
N ARG A 87 -2.44 2.80 -12.78
CA ARG A 87 -3.19 2.31 -13.94
C ARG A 87 -3.81 0.95 -13.67
N ILE A 88 -3.05 0.06 -13.03
CA ILE A 88 -3.53 -1.26 -12.60
C ILE A 88 -4.62 -1.11 -11.53
N ALA A 89 -4.43 -0.19 -10.58
CA ALA A 89 -5.36 0.06 -9.49
C ALA A 89 -6.76 0.54 -9.93
N GLY A 90 -6.86 1.20 -11.09
CA GLY A 90 -8.14 1.62 -11.64
C GLY A 90 -8.88 2.63 -10.73
N ASP A 91 -10.10 2.31 -10.33
CA ASP A 91 -10.99 3.14 -9.49
C ASP A 91 -11.20 2.57 -8.07
N LEU A 92 -10.33 1.63 -7.66
CA LEU A 92 -10.31 1.06 -6.32
C LEU A 92 -9.91 2.12 -5.29
N ASP A 93 -10.53 2.05 -4.11
CA ASP A 93 -10.29 2.99 -3.02
C ASP A 93 -8.95 2.77 -2.32
N HIS A 94 -8.56 1.51 -2.15
CA HIS A 94 -7.23 1.07 -1.75
C HIS A 94 -6.84 -0.24 -2.43
N VAL A 95 -5.59 -0.34 -2.86
CA VAL A 95 -5.01 -1.57 -3.38
C VAL A 95 -3.49 -1.58 -3.23
N ARG A 96 -2.92 -2.75 -2.95
CA ARG A 96 -1.50 -3.03 -3.07
C ARG A 96 -1.27 -3.75 -4.41
N VAL A 97 -0.38 -3.21 -5.23
CA VAL A 97 0.03 -3.80 -6.50
C VAL A 97 1.46 -4.30 -6.34
N ASP A 98 1.66 -5.60 -6.48
CA ASP A 98 2.96 -6.24 -6.29
C ASP A 98 3.57 -6.55 -7.65
N PHE A 99 4.79 -6.08 -7.85
CA PHE A 99 5.61 -6.40 -9.01
C PHE A 99 6.71 -7.37 -8.61
N LEU A 100 6.85 -8.45 -9.36
CA LEU A 100 7.97 -9.36 -9.31
C LEU A 100 9.12 -8.80 -10.15
N VAL A 101 10.34 -8.85 -9.62
CA VAL A 101 11.53 -8.33 -10.27
C VAL A 101 12.39 -9.48 -10.80
N THR A 102 12.67 -9.46 -12.09
CA THR A 102 13.56 -10.41 -12.76
C THR A 102 14.77 -9.69 -13.36
N ASP A 103 15.71 -10.45 -13.92
CA ASP A 103 16.79 -9.88 -14.72
C ASP A 103 16.29 -9.16 -15.98
N LYS A 104 15.14 -9.58 -16.51
CA LYS A 104 14.49 -9.02 -17.72
C LYS A 104 13.59 -7.82 -17.44
N GLY A 105 13.09 -7.63 -16.22
CA GLY A 105 12.27 -6.46 -15.88
C GLY A 105 11.27 -6.70 -14.76
N LEU A 106 10.19 -5.90 -14.78
CA LEU A 106 9.08 -6.00 -13.85
C LEU A 106 7.92 -6.79 -14.45
N HIS A 107 7.33 -7.65 -13.63
CA HIS A 107 6.13 -8.42 -13.94
C HIS A 107 5.06 -8.13 -12.89
N ALA A 108 3.82 -7.86 -13.30
CA ALA A 108 2.72 -7.73 -12.34
C ALA A 108 2.40 -9.11 -11.75
N GLY A 109 2.44 -9.25 -10.43
CA GLY A 109 2.22 -10.51 -9.73
C GLY A 109 0.89 -10.55 -8.98
N GLU A 110 0.74 -9.72 -7.95
CA GLU A 110 -0.44 -9.73 -7.07
C GLU A 110 -1.15 -8.38 -7.06
N ILE A 111 -2.48 -8.41 -6.95
CA ILE A 111 -3.31 -7.26 -6.59
C ILE A 111 -4.05 -7.62 -5.30
N CYS A 112 -3.77 -6.90 -4.22
CA CYS A 112 -4.32 -7.17 -2.90
C CYS A 112 -5.11 -5.97 -2.37
N ILE A 113 -6.38 -6.16 -2.03
CA ILE A 113 -7.28 -5.07 -1.58
C ILE A 113 -7.17 -4.76 -0.08
N TYR A 114 -6.43 -5.58 0.69
CA TYR A 114 -6.22 -5.41 2.13
C TYR A 114 -4.72 -5.34 2.45
N THR A 115 -4.37 -4.63 3.52
CA THR A 115 -2.99 -4.49 3.99
C THR A 115 -2.63 -5.63 4.94
N ALA A 116 -1.56 -6.39 4.65
CA ALA A 116 -1.00 -7.45 5.50
C ALA A 116 -2.05 -8.34 6.19
N ALA A 117 -2.87 -9.04 5.39
CA ALA A 117 -3.96 -9.91 5.87
C ALA A 117 -5.02 -9.22 6.76
N GLY A 118 -5.11 -7.88 6.71
CA GLY A 118 -6.02 -7.09 7.54
C GLY A 118 -5.44 -6.71 8.92
N TYR A 119 -4.19 -7.10 9.22
CA TYR A 119 -3.51 -6.80 10.48
C TYR A 119 -2.40 -5.76 10.34
N GLY A 120 -2.15 -5.26 9.13
CA GLY A 120 -1.06 -4.33 8.87
C GLY A 120 -1.20 -3.03 9.66
N THR A 121 -0.36 -2.84 10.67
CA THR A 121 -0.14 -1.55 11.32
C THR A 121 1.09 -0.88 10.70
N TRP A 122 0.94 0.35 10.21
CA TRP A 122 2.07 1.11 9.68
C TRP A 122 2.84 1.73 10.83
N THR A 123 4.03 1.18 11.11
CA THR A 123 4.94 1.70 12.14
C THR A 123 5.61 3.01 11.71
N ASN A 124 5.72 3.25 10.40
CA ASN A 124 6.19 4.51 9.85
C ASN A 124 5.07 5.57 9.92
N PRO A 125 5.24 6.65 10.70
CA PRO A 125 4.20 7.67 10.88
C PRO A 125 3.83 8.40 9.59
N GLU A 126 4.77 8.58 8.66
CA GLU A 126 4.51 9.24 7.38
C GLU A 126 3.62 8.36 6.51
N ILE A 127 3.88 7.04 6.49
CA ILE A 127 3.01 6.08 5.80
C ILE A 127 1.62 6.07 6.42
N ALA A 128 1.53 5.96 7.76
CA ALA A 128 0.25 5.98 8.46
C ALA A 128 -0.57 7.23 8.11
N ARG A 129 0.06 8.41 8.18
CA ARG A 129 -0.55 9.70 7.85
C ARG A 129 -1.03 9.77 6.39
N ARG A 130 -0.24 9.26 5.44
CA ARG A 130 -0.61 9.22 4.02
C ARG A 130 -1.76 8.25 3.76
N MET A 131 -1.72 7.05 4.35
CA MET A 131 -2.80 6.07 4.27
C MET A 131 -4.11 6.65 4.82
N GLU A 132 -4.08 7.28 5.99
CA GLU A 132 -5.24 7.95 6.57
C GLU A 132 -5.78 9.09 5.69
N ARG A 133 -4.90 9.87 5.06
CA ARG A 133 -5.27 10.99 4.21
C ARG A 133 -5.90 10.54 2.88
N TYR A 134 -5.32 9.53 2.23
CA TYR A 134 -5.68 9.15 0.87
C TYR A 134 -6.68 8.00 0.80
N TRP A 135 -6.73 7.12 1.81
CA TRP A 135 -7.74 6.07 1.86
C TRP A 135 -9.08 6.63 2.36
N ARG A 136 -9.86 7.13 1.41
CA ARG A 136 -11.18 7.74 1.65
C ARG A 136 -12.27 6.67 1.61
N LEU A 137 -12.61 6.11 2.77
CA LEU A 137 -13.63 5.06 2.90
C LEU A 137 -15.00 5.47 2.37
N GLU A 138 -15.33 6.77 2.35
CA GLU A 138 -16.56 7.28 1.74
C GLU A 138 -16.63 7.01 0.23
N HIS A 139 -15.48 6.77 -0.42
CA HIS A 139 -15.39 6.40 -1.82
C HIS A 139 -15.31 4.88 -2.02
N SER A 140 -15.31 4.07 -0.96
CA SER A 140 -15.21 2.62 -1.07
C SER A 140 -16.29 2.03 -1.97
N ALA A 141 -15.95 1.00 -2.74
CA ALA A 141 -16.93 0.24 -3.52
C ALA A 141 -18.06 -0.30 -2.63
N TYR A 142 -17.75 -0.57 -1.34
CA TYR A 142 -18.75 -0.95 -0.36
C TYR A 142 -19.87 0.09 -0.22
N LEU A 143 -19.53 1.36 0.00
CA LEU A 143 -20.51 2.43 0.21
C LEU A 143 -21.18 2.94 -1.07
N ARG A 144 -20.58 2.71 -2.24
CA ARG A 144 -21.11 3.11 -3.55
C ARG A 144 -22.29 2.25 -4.03
N GLN A 145 -22.42 1.01 -3.55
CA GLN A 145 -23.50 0.11 -3.96
C GLN A 145 -24.67 0.13 -2.97
N PRO A 146 -25.92 -0.09 -3.43
CA PRO A 146 -27.05 -0.32 -2.54
C PRO A 146 -26.78 -1.47 -1.56
N ARG A 147 -27.16 -1.28 -0.30
CA ARG A 147 -27.06 -2.29 0.76
C ARG A 147 -28.43 -2.52 1.38
N HIS A 148 -28.67 -3.76 1.82
CA HIS A 148 -29.92 -4.19 2.43
C HIS A 148 -29.65 -4.84 3.79
N GLY A 149 -30.67 -4.90 4.65
CA GLY A 149 -30.59 -5.54 5.98
C GLY A 149 -29.48 -4.94 6.85
N ILE A 150 -28.71 -5.80 7.52
CA ILE A 150 -27.59 -5.40 8.40
C ILE A 150 -26.52 -4.61 7.64
N GLY A 151 -26.29 -4.93 6.35
CA GLY A 151 -25.36 -4.18 5.52
C GLY A 151 -25.79 -2.73 5.30
N HIS A 152 -27.11 -2.46 5.28
CA HIS A 152 -27.62 -1.08 5.22
C HIS A 152 -27.29 -0.32 6.51
N LEU A 153 -27.55 -0.93 7.67
CA LEU A 153 -27.25 -0.33 8.97
C LEU A 153 -25.75 -0.02 9.12
N TYR A 154 -24.88 -0.96 8.73
CA TYR A 154 -23.45 -0.74 8.75
C TYR A 154 -23.03 0.38 7.76
N ALA A 155 -23.60 0.40 6.55
CA ALA A 155 -23.32 1.45 5.58
C ALA A 155 -23.71 2.84 6.08
N GLU A 156 -24.89 2.99 6.71
CA GLU A 156 -25.34 4.25 7.31
C GLU A 156 -24.42 4.70 8.45
N ALA A 157 -24.05 3.79 9.36
CA ALA A 157 -23.12 4.09 10.45
C ALA A 157 -21.73 4.52 9.92
N LEU A 158 -21.22 3.82 8.92
CA LEU A 158 -19.93 4.15 8.29
C LEU A 158 -19.99 5.52 7.59
N ARG A 159 -21.07 5.83 6.87
CA ARG A 159 -21.29 7.16 6.26
C ARG A 159 -21.31 8.27 7.30
N ALA A 160 -22.03 8.06 8.41
CA ALA A 160 -22.08 9.02 9.51
C ALA A 160 -20.68 9.26 10.11
N ARG A 161 -19.89 8.20 10.31
CA ARG A 161 -18.51 8.30 10.79
C ARG A 161 -17.60 9.07 9.83
N CYS A 162 -17.71 8.82 8.53
CA CYS A 162 -16.97 9.55 7.49
C CYS A 162 -17.38 11.04 7.45
N ALA A 163 -18.68 11.34 7.57
CA ALA A 163 -19.18 12.71 7.62
C ALA A 163 -18.65 13.48 8.84
N ALA A 164 -18.68 12.86 10.03
CA ALA A 164 -18.14 13.44 11.25
C ALA A 164 -16.64 13.74 11.12
N ARG A 165 -15.86 12.80 10.54
CA ARG A 165 -14.43 13.00 10.30
C ARG A 165 -14.16 14.21 9.39
N ARG A 166 -14.87 14.33 8.27
CA ARG A 166 -14.73 15.47 7.36
C ARG A 166 -15.04 16.80 8.04
N LYS A 167 -16.05 16.83 8.92
CA LYS A 167 -16.40 18.01 9.71
C LYS A 167 -15.24 18.43 10.64
N MET A 168 -14.64 17.47 11.35
CA MET A 168 -13.45 17.72 12.19
C MET A 168 -12.26 18.24 11.37
N GLU A 169 -12.04 17.70 10.17
CA GLU A 169 -10.96 18.16 9.27
C GLU A 169 -11.22 19.59 8.74
N SER A 170 -12.48 19.96 8.48
CA SER A 170 -12.84 21.31 8.00
C SER A 170 -12.86 22.38 9.10
N GLU A 171 -13.12 22.00 10.35
CA GLU A 171 -13.19 22.91 11.50
C GLU A 171 -11.82 23.13 12.16
N GLY A 172 -10.77 22.41 11.71
CA GLY A 172 -9.46 22.40 12.32
C GLY A 172 -9.44 21.55 13.59
N CYS A 173 -8.52 20.58 13.66
CA CYS A 173 -8.39 19.77 14.87
C CYS A 173 -7.87 20.67 16.01
N PRO A 174 -8.55 20.78 17.17
CA PRO A 174 -7.91 21.33 18.35
C PRO A 174 -6.70 20.43 18.69
N GLU A 175 -5.54 21.05 18.92
CA GLU A 175 -4.33 20.39 19.43
C GLU A 175 -4.72 19.43 20.58
N PRO A 176 -4.25 18.17 20.59
CA PRO A 176 -4.48 17.30 21.72
C PRO A 176 -3.88 17.96 22.96
N VAL A 177 -4.72 18.24 23.96
CA VAL A 177 -4.26 18.74 25.25
C VAL A 177 -3.30 17.71 25.82
N SER A 178 -2.03 18.10 25.92
CA SER A 178 -0.98 17.34 26.61
C SER A 178 -1.41 17.14 28.06
N THR A 179 -1.91 15.95 28.39
CA THR A 179 -2.02 15.52 29.78
C THR A 179 -0.69 14.89 30.18
N ALA A 180 0.30 15.74 30.46
CA ALA A 180 1.46 15.36 31.24
C ALA A 180 1.01 15.08 32.69
N LYS A 181 1.34 13.90 33.18
CA LYS A 181 1.56 13.63 34.61
C LYS A 181 2.94 13.00 34.75
#